data_AF-A0A3B9WNY8-F1
#
_entry.id   AF-A0A3B9WNY8-F1
#
_cell.length_a   1.000
_cell.length_b   1.000
_cell.length_c   1.000
_cell.angle_alpha   90.00
_cell.angle_beta   90.00
_cell.angle_gamma   90.00
#
_symmetry.space_group_name_H-M   'P 1'
#
loop_
_entity.id
_entity.type
_entity.pdbx_description
1 polymer ?
#
loop_
_entity_poly.entity_id
_entity_poly.type
_entity_poly.pdbx_seq_one_letter_code
_entity_poly.pdbx_strand_id
1 'polypeptide(L)'
;MAPTGVVMTRIVHELAALGHELHVVSSLPWYREHAIESGWGGRLWRVEKTAWGSITRVHPFPGKTKQNLLRRAFGFVLFSAVVGLRSIVVGGFPRRIDGVLAMSPPLTLGLTGWFTKLFRGGTLVFNIQDIFPDAAAQTGAITNKQILGAARWLERLSYERSDAVVLLSLDLKQNVAAKLSTKFHNRLHVIPNFVDTSAIVPGDRMTSYRRELGIDDRVIVMYAGNVGFSQSLELVLAAARAMPQIAFVINGDGAARKSLQDEVKATDIDNVYFADYQPIERLSEVLASGDIHVVPLKTGLASVSVPSKMYSILSAGRPVVAAIDS
;
A
#
# COMPACT_ATOMS: atom_id res chain seq x y z
N MET A 1 4.51 -0.03 9.23
CA MET A 1 3.27 -0.67 8.73
C MET A 1 3.15 -0.41 7.24
N ALA A 2 2.40 -1.23 6.49
CA ALA A 2 2.09 -0.93 5.09
C ALA A 2 1.19 0.32 4.99
N PRO A 3 1.39 1.24 4.03
CA PRO A 3 0.58 2.46 3.88
C PRO A 3 -0.93 2.17 3.77
N THR A 4 -1.28 1.17 2.98
CA THR A 4 -2.61 0.57 2.82
C THR A 4 -3.27 0.22 4.18
N GLY A 5 -2.51 -0.34 5.11
CA GLY A 5 -3.01 -0.71 6.43
C GLY A 5 -3.34 0.52 7.29
N VAL A 6 -2.56 1.60 7.17
CA VAL A 6 -2.83 2.87 7.85
C VAL A 6 -4.12 3.50 7.34
N VAL A 7 -4.29 3.55 6.01
CA VAL A 7 -5.52 4.10 5.38
C VAL A 7 -6.76 3.33 5.84
N MET A 8 -6.75 1.99 5.79
CA MET A 8 -7.91 1.18 6.21
C MET A 8 -8.19 1.29 7.69
N THR A 9 -7.14 1.34 8.52
CA THR A 9 -7.29 1.56 9.97
C THR A 9 -7.98 2.90 10.22
N ARG A 10 -7.56 3.97 9.51
CA ARG A 10 -8.19 5.28 9.65
C ARG A 10 -9.63 5.30 9.17
N ILE A 11 -9.95 4.68 8.03
CA ILE A 11 -11.34 4.54 7.55
C ILE A 11 -12.21 3.87 8.61
N VAL A 12 -11.72 2.79 9.24
CA VAL A 12 -12.46 2.09 10.31
C VAL A 12 -12.68 3.01 11.50
N HIS A 13 -11.66 3.74 11.96
CA HIS A 13 -11.81 4.65 13.09
C HIS A 13 -12.78 5.80 12.81
N GLU A 14 -12.70 6.42 11.63
CA GLU A 14 -13.59 7.53 11.25
C GLU A 14 -15.05 7.06 11.09
N LEU A 15 -15.29 5.91 10.46
CA LEU A 15 -16.64 5.34 10.38
C LEU A 15 -17.18 4.96 11.76
N ALA A 16 -16.35 4.42 12.66
CA ALA A 16 -16.75 4.15 14.04
C ALA A 16 -17.11 5.44 14.79
N ALA A 17 -16.34 6.52 14.60
CA ALA A 17 -16.61 7.83 15.20
C ALA A 17 -17.92 8.45 14.68
N LEU A 18 -18.30 8.15 13.44
CA LEU A 18 -19.60 8.50 12.87
C LEU A 18 -20.76 7.62 13.37
N GLY A 19 -20.50 6.66 14.27
CA GLY A 19 -21.51 5.83 14.92
C GLY A 19 -21.84 4.52 14.19
N HIS A 20 -21.05 4.12 13.19
CA HIS A 20 -21.26 2.85 12.50
C HIS A 20 -20.76 1.66 13.35
N GLU A 21 -21.55 0.59 13.39
CA GLU A 21 -21.07 -0.73 13.84
C GLU A 21 -20.22 -1.36 12.74
N LEU A 22 -18.98 -1.74 13.05
CA LEU A 22 -18.03 -2.25 12.07
C LEU A 22 -17.53 -3.64 12.46
N HIS A 23 -17.43 -4.50 11.45
CA HIS A 23 -16.80 -5.80 11.58
C HIS A 23 -15.69 -5.95 10.55
N VAL A 24 -14.45 -5.94 11.00
CA VAL A 24 -13.26 -6.05 10.15
C VAL A 24 -12.85 -7.51 10.06
N VAL A 25 -12.65 -8.01 8.83
CA VAL A 25 -12.02 -9.32 8.59
C VAL A 25 -10.70 -9.08 7.86
N SER A 26 -9.58 -9.40 8.49
CA SER A 26 -8.23 -9.12 7.96
C SER A 26 -7.28 -10.28 8.25
N SER A 27 -6.00 -10.15 7.90
CA SER A 27 -4.97 -11.15 8.23
C SER A 27 -4.46 -11.01 9.67
N LEU A 28 -3.90 -12.09 10.22
CA LEU A 28 -2.98 -12.00 11.36
C LEU A 28 -1.77 -11.13 10.98
N PRO A 29 -1.16 -10.40 11.92
CA PRO A 29 -0.03 -9.54 11.60
C PRO A 29 1.17 -10.38 11.12
N TRP A 30 1.64 -10.07 9.91
CA TRP A 30 2.70 -10.83 9.23
C TRP A 30 3.56 -10.02 8.25
N TYR A 31 3.31 -8.72 8.12
CA TYR A 31 3.85 -7.91 7.00
C TYR A 31 5.37 -7.70 7.06
N ARG A 32 5.95 -7.50 8.26
CA ARG A 32 7.36 -7.10 8.41
C ARG A 32 8.32 -8.18 7.92
N GLU A 33 8.15 -9.40 8.43
CA GLU A 33 9.06 -10.51 8.15
C GLU A 33 8.48 -11.52 7.14
N HIS A 34 7.28 -11.24 6.61
CA HIS A 34 6.49 -12.22 5.86
C HIS A 34 6.27 -13.52 6.65
N ALA A 35 6.28 -13.41 7.97
CA ALA A 35 6.08 -14.45 8.96
C ALA A 35 5.10 -13.91 10.01
N ILE A 36 4.27 -14.79 10.57
CA ILE A 36 3.30 -14.40 11.60
C ILE A 36 4.06 -13.93 12.84
N GLU A 37 3.70 -12.74 13.32
CA GLU A 37 4.36 -12.14 14.49
C GLU A 37 4.24 -13.04 15.73
N SER A 38 5.24 -12.96 16.61
CA SER A 38 5.28 -13.74 17.85
C SER A 38 4.02 -13.50 18.70
N GLY A 39 3.50 -14.57 19.30
CA GLY A 39 2.24 -14.51 20.07
C GLY A 39 0.95 -14.64 19.23
N TRP A 40 1.01 -14.53 17.88
CA TRP A 40 -0.16 -14.66 17.00
C TRP A 40 -0.37 -16.05 16.39
N GLY A 41 0.59 -16.96 16.56
CA GLY A 41 0.54 -18.33 16.01
C GLY A 41 -0.55 -19.24 16.61
N GLY A 42 -0.65 -20.45 16.05
CA GLY A 42 -1.39 -21.58 16.62
C GLY A 42 -2.92 -21.61 16.40
N ARG A 43 -3.51 -20.59 15.77
CA ARG A 43 -4.94 -20.57 15.43
C ARG A 43 -5.17 -20.13 13.99
N LEU A 44 -6.19 -20.71 13.36
CA LEU A 44 -6.56 -20.36 11.99
C LEU A 44 -7.21 -18.96 11.89
N TRP A 45 -7.85 -18.50 12.95
CA TRP A 45 -8.28 -17.12 13.11
C TRP A 45 -8.36 -16.75 14.59
N ARG A 46 -8.44 -15.44 14.87
CA ARG A 46 -8.74 -14.87 16.19
C ARG A 46 -9.80 -13.79 16.03
N VAL A 47 -10.72 -13.70 16.99
CA VAL A 47 -11.74 -12.66 17.02
C VAL A 47 -11.51 -11.80 18.26
N GLU A 48 -11.48 -10.50 18.03
CA GLU A 48 -11.37 -9.46 19.06
C GLU A 48 -12.66 -8.64 19.03
N LYS A 49 -13.24 -8.35 20.19
CA LYS A 49 -14.35 -7.41 20.32
C LYS A 49 -13.79 -6.01 20.50
N THR A 50 -14.37 -5.04 19.82
CA THR A 50 -14.02 -3.62 19.94
C THR A 50 -15.22 -2.84 20.44
N ALA A 51 -15.03 -1.59 20.87
CA ALA A 51 -16.14 -0.72 21.28
C ALA A 51 -17.17 -0.49 20.15
N TRP A 52 -16.74 -0.61 18.89
CA TRP A 52 -17.55 -0.38 17.68
C TRP A 52 -17.94 -1.67 16.95
N GLY A 53 -17.62 -2.87 17.47
CA GLY A 53 -17.97 -4.15 16.85
C GLY A 53 -16.91 -5.24 17.05
N SER A 54 -16.23 -5.66 15.97
CA SER A 54 -15.23 -6.74 16.06
C SER A 54 -14.15 -6.73 15.00
N ILE A 55 -13.00 -7.33 15.31
CA ILE A 55 -11.94 -7.63 14.35
C ILE A 55 -11.67 -9.15 14.32
N THR A 56 -11.91 -9.78 13.18
CA THR A 56 -11.54 -11.18 12.91
C THR A 56 -10.24 -11.21 12.10
N ARG A 57 -9.17 -11.74 12.69
CA ARG A 57 -7.87 -11.89 12.04
C ARG A 57 -7.64 -13.34 11.62
N VAL A 58 -7.47 -13.57 10.32
CA VAL A 58 -7.36 -14.86 9.67
C VAL A 58 -5.91 -15.17 9.35
N HIS A 59 -5.52 -16.43 9.46
CA HIS A 59 -4.18 -16.90 9.10
C HIS A 59 -3.85 -16.56 7.63
N PRO A 60 -2.73 -15.88 7.34
CA PRO A 60 -2.41 -15.41 5.98
C PRO A 60 -1.86 -16.50 5.06
N PHE A 61 -1.59 -17.69 5.58
CA PHE A 61 -1.00 -18.83 4.86
C PHE A 61 0.29 -18.45 4.09
N PRO A 62 1.29 -17.86 4.77
CA PRO A 62 2.50 -17.39 4.12
C PRO A 62 3.26 -18.58 3.51
N GLY A 63 3.68 -18.44 2.25
CA GLY A 63 4.53 -19.43 1.59
C GLY A 63 5.93 -19.42 2.20
N LYS A 64 6.39 -20.57 2.73
CA LYS A 64 7.71 -20.73 3.40
C LYS A 64 8.94 -20.45 2.51
N THR A 65 8.79 -20.22 1.21
CA THR A 65 9.91 -20.00 0.28
C THR A 65 9.55 -18.96 -0.78
N LYS A 66 10.46 -18.01 -1.04
CA LYS A 66 10.29 -16.93 -2.04
C LYS A 66 10.11 -17.46 -3.49
N GLN A 67 10.48 -18.71 -3.77
CA GLN A 67 10.60 -19.26 -5.12
C GLN A 67 9.31 -19.88 -5.70
N ASN A 68 8.32 -20.27 -4.89
CA ASN A 68 7.13 -20.97 -5.41
C ASN A 68 5.91 -20.04 -5.52
N LEU A 69 5.84 -19.28 -6.62
CA LEU A 69 4.71 -18.39 -6.96
C LEU A 69 3.34 -19.09 -6.89
N LEU A 70 3.26 -20.37 -7.30
CA LEU A 70 2.03 -21.17 -7.22
C LEU A 70 1.56 -21.40 -5.77
N ARG A 71 2.49 -21.68 -4.84
CA ARG A 71 2.14 -21.84 -3.42
C ARG A 71 1.66 -20.53 -2.80
N ARG A 72 2.24 -19.39 -3.22
CA ARG A 72 1.76 -18.06 -2.80
C ARG A 72 0.36 -17.79 -3.32
N ALA A 73 0.09 -18.07 -4.59
CA ALA A 73 -1.24 -17.93 -5.18
C ALA A 73 -2.29 -18.80 -4.45
N PHE A 74 -1.96 -20.07 -4.16
CA PHE A 74 -2.82 -20.95 -3.38
C PHE A 74 -3.07 -20.41 -1.97
N GLY A 75 -2.03 -19.90 -1.30
CA GLY A 75 -2.15 -19.24 0.00
C GLY A 75 -3.13 -18.05 -0.02
N PHE A 76 -3.05 -17.20 -1.04
CA PHE A 76 -3.99 -16.08 -1.22
C PHE A 76 -5.44 -16.53 -1.48
N VAL A 77 -5.63 -17.59 -2.27
CA VAL A 77 -6.97 -18.17 -2.51
C VAL A 77 -7.54 -18.72 -1.21
N LEU A 78 -6.76 -19.50 -0.47
CA LEU A 78 -7.19 -20.07 0.81
C LEU A 78 -7.49 -18.98 1.84
N PHE A 79 -6.64 -17.95 1.92
CA PHE A 79 -6.90 -16.76 2.73
C PHE A 79 -8.25 -16.11 2.36
N SER A 80 -8.48 -15.86 1.07
CA SER A 80 -9.70 -15.19 0.58
C SER A 80 -10.96 -16.02 0.83
N ALA A 81 -10.86 -17.35 0.73
CA ALA A 81 -11.93 -18.28 1.05
C ALA A 81 -12.28 -18.23 2.54
N VAL A 82 -11.28 -18.29 3.43
CA VAL A 82 -11.52 -18.22 4.88
C VAL A 82 -12.05 -16.84 5.29
N VAL A 83 -11.54 -15.75 4.69
CA VAL A 83 -12.09 -14.40 4.89
C VAL A 83 -13.55 -14.34 4.46
N GLY A 84 -13.93 -14.92 3.32
CA GLY A 84 -15.32 -14.94 2.84
C GLY A 84 -16.27 -15.77 3.70
N LEU A 85 -15.80 -16.91 4.22
CA LEU A 85 -16.59 -17.67 5.19
C LEU A 85 -16.76 -16.90 6.50
N ARG A 86 -15.72 -16.16 6.93
CA ARG A 86 -15.76 -15.38 8.15
C ARG A 86 -16.60 -14.11 8.04
N SER A 87 -16.55 -13.40 6.92
CA SER A 87 -17.34 -12.18 6.70
C SER A 87 -18.86 -12.44 6.68
N ILE A 88 -19.30 -13.66 6.35
CA ILE A 88 -20.71 -14.02 6.44
C ILE A 88 -21.19 -14.12 7.90
N VAL A 89 -20.33 -14.52 8.83
CA VAL A 89 -20.74 -14.80 10.21
C VAL A 89 -20.43 -13.67 11.21
N VAL A 90 -19.69 -12.64 10.81
CA VAL A 90 -19.39 -11.49 11.70
C VAL A 90 -20.66 -10.73 12.12
N GLY A 91 -20.69 -10.14 13.32
CA GLY A 91 -21.87 -9.40 13.80
C GLY A 91 -23.14 -10.24 14.07
N GLY A 92 -23.05 -11.56 13.90
CA GLY A 92 -24.16 -12.50 14.11
C GLY A 92 -24.93 -12.78 12.81
N PHE A 93 -24.82 -14.01 12.31
CA PHE A 93 -25.66 -14.52 11.23
C PHE A 93 -27.07 -14.87 11.77
N PRO A 94 -28.18 -14.62 11.03
CA PRO A 94 -28.29 -14.11 9.66
C PRO A 94 -28.58 -12.60 9.57
N ARG A 95 -28.00 -11.75 10.43
CA ARG A 95 -28.28 -10.30 10.37
C ARG A 95 -27.82 -9.71 9.04
N ARG A 96 -28.65 -8.84 8.45
CA ARG A 96 -28.29 -8.06 7.28
C ARG A 96 -27.22 -7.02 7.63
N ILE A 97 -26.47 -6.59 6.62
CA ILE A 97 -25.51 -5.50 6.69
C ILE A 97 -25.91 -4.41 5.70
N ASP A 98 -25.55 -3.17 5.99
CA ASP A 98 -25.82 -2.04 5.12
C ASP A 98 -24.80 -1.95 3.96
N GLY A 99 -23.57 -2.40 4.21
CA GLY A 99 -22.51 -2.41 3.20
C GLY A 99 -21.32 -3.30 3.52
N VAL A 100 -20.53 -3.56 2.48
CA VAL A 100 -19.25 -4.26 2.50
C VAL A 100 -18.21 -3.38 1.85
N LEU A 101 -17.14 -3.07 2.58
CA LEU A 101 -15.95 -2.44 2.02
C LEU A 101 -14.89 -3.52 1.80
N ALA A 102 -14.62 -3.86 0.53
CA ALA A 102 -13.54 -4.76 0.15
C ALA A 102 -12.38 -3.95 -0.44
N MET A 103 -11.15 -4.40 -0.22
CA MET A 103 -9.94 -3.73 -0.71
C MET A 103 -9.17 -4.62 -1.70
N SER A 104 -8.49 -4.01 -2.67
CA SER A 104 -7.47 -4.65 -3.50
C SER A 104 -6.13 -3.91 -3.41
N PRO A 105 -4.98 -4.61 -3.41
CA PRO A 105 -4.82 -6.08 -3.46
C PRO A 105 -5.10 -6.84 -2.14
N PRO A 106 -5.34 -8.17 -2.18
CA PRO A 106 -5.44 -9.00 -3.39
C PRO A 106 -6.82 -8.91 -4.07
N LEU A 107 -6.84 -9.00 -5.40
CA LEU A 107 -8.07 -8.90 -6.21
C LEU A 107 -9.17 -9.89 -5.82
N THR A 108 -8.78 -11.05 -5.29
CA THR A 108 -9.69 -12.09 -4.80
C THR A 108 -10.64 -11.57 -3.72
N LEU A 109 -10.27 -10.53 -2.97
CA LEU A 109 -11.15 -9.93 -1.97
C LEU A 109 -12.36 -9.22 -2.57
N GLY A 110 -12.31 -8.80 -3.84
CA GLY A 110 -13.49 -8.28 -4.54
C GLY A 110 -14.59 -9.34 -4.63
N LEU A 111 -14.22 -10.58 -4.98
CA LEU A 111 -15.15 -11.72 -4.97
C LEU A 111 -15.60 -12.09 -3.55
N THR A 112 -14.70 -12.01 -2.57
CA THR A 112 -15.06 -12.21 -1.16
C THR A 112 -16.11 -11.19 -0.70
N GLY A 113 -15.94 -9.92 -1.09
CA GLY A 113 -16.93 -8.87 -0.80
C GLY A 113 -18.26 -9.14 -1.48
N TRP A 114 -18.23 -9.55 -2.74
CA TRP A 114 -19.45 -9.92 -3.49
C TRP A 114 -20.17 -11.12 -2.87
N PHE A 115 -19.43 -12.15 -2.48
CA PHE A 115 -19.96 -13.31 -1.77
C PHE A 115 -20.62 -12.89 -0.45
N THR A 116 -19.97 -12.03 0.34
CA THR A 116 -20.56 -11.50 1.58
C THR A 116 -21.88 -10.77 1.31
N LYS A 117 -21.90 -9.90 0.30
CA LYS A 117 -23.10 -9.17 -0.13
C LYS A 117 -24.23 -10.12 -0.54
N LEU A 118 -23.94 -11.19 -1.28
CA LEU A 118 -24.97 -12.14 -1.72
C LEU A 118 -25.71 -12.79 -0.53
N PHE A 119 -24.99 -13.12 0.54
CA PHE A 119 -25.56 -13.80 1.70
C PHE A 119 -26.14 -12.84 2.75
N ARG A 120 -25.63 -11.61 2.85
CA ARG A 120 -26.01 -10.64 3.89
C ARG A 120 -26.74 -9.39 3.41
N GLY A 121 -26.82 -9.19 2.09
CA GLY A 121 -27.34 -7.96 1.49
C GLY A 121 -26.35 -6.79 1.55
N GLY A 122 -26.89 -5.57 1.40
CA GLY A 122 -26.12 -4.33 1.43
C GLY A 122 -25.42 -3.99 0.10
N THR A 123 -24.61 -2.93 0.16
CA THR A 123 -23.84 -2.40 -0.99
C THR A 123 -22.38 -2.82 -0.91
N LEU A 124 -21.81 -3.29 -2.02
CA LEU A 124 -20.38 -3.58 -2.13
C LEU A 124 -19.63 -2.37 -2.70
N VAL A 125 -18.76 -1.80 -1.87
CA VAL A 125 -17.75 -0.82 -2.28
C VAL A 125 -16.42 -1.56 -2.40
N PHE A 126 -15.84 -1.54 -3.60
CA PHE A 126 -14.53 -2.12 -3.85
C PHE A 126 -13.48 -1.03 -4.00
N ASN A 127 -12.60 -0.92 -3.03
CA ASN A 127 -11.57 0.11 -2.94
C ASN A 127 -10.24 -0.42 -3.50
N ILE A 128 -9.83 0.13 -4.65
CA ILE A 128 -8.63 -0.28 -5.38
C ILE A 128 -7.49 0.65 -5.01
N GLN A 129 -6.45 0.09 -4.41
CA GLN A 129 -5.21 0.83 -4.12
C GLN A 129 -4.20 0.72 -5.27
N ASP A 130 -4.13 -0.45 -5.91
CA ASP A 130 -3.21 -0.74 -7.01
C ASP A 130 -3.86 -1.67 -8.04
N ILE A 131 -3.55 -1.48 -9.32
CA ILE A 131 -4.00 -2.34 -10.43
C ILE A 131 -2.98 -3.46 -10.63
N PHE A 132 -3.12 -4.51 -9.81
CA PHE A 132 -2.11 -5.56 -9.67
C PHE A 132 -1.76 -6.33 -10.96
N PRO A 133 -2.71 -6.82 -11.80
CA PRO A 133 -2.38 -7.59 -12.99
C PRO A 133 -1.55 -6.81 -14.00
N ASP A 134 -1.84 -5.52 -14.14
CA ASP A 134 -1.11 -4.65 -15.06
C ASP A 134 0.28 -4.33 -14.52
N ALA A 135 0.38 -3.98 -13.22
CA ALA A 135 1.67 -3.78 -12.57
C ALA A 135 2.55 -5.05 -12.67
N ALA A 136 1.98 -6.24 -12.46
CA ALA A 136 2.71 -7.50 -12.55
C ALA A 136 3.15 -7.83 -13.99
N ALA A 137 2.36 -7.45 -15.00
CA ALA A 137 2.73 -7.61 -16.40
C ALA A 137 3.83 -6.62 -16.81
N GLN A 138 3.72 -5.35 -16.43
CA GLN A 138 4.68 -4.28 -16.76
C GLN A 138 6.04 -4.49 -16.08
N THR A 139 6.04 -4.96 -14.83
CA THR A 139 7.28 -5.28 -14.10
C THR A 139 7.92 -6.60 -14.55
N GLY A 140 7.27 -7.38 -15.42
CA GLY A 140 7.73 -8.72 -15.81
C GLY A 140 7.62 -9.77 -14.70
N ALA A 141 6.97 -9.45 -13.57
CA ALA A 141 6.81 -10.37 -12.45
C ALA A 141 5.97 -11.61 -12.80
N ILE A 142 5.05 -11.49 -13.77
CA ILE A 142 4.28 -12.60 -14.33
C ILE A 142 4.39 -12.56 -15.86
N THR A 143 5.00 -13.58 -16.44
CA THR A 143 5.18 -13.72 -17.90
C THR A 143 4.18 -14.69 -18.55
N ASN A 144 3.52 -15.54 -17.75
CA ASN A 144 2.58 -16.55 -18.25
C ASN A 144 1.24 -15.90 -18.67
N LYS A 145 0.92 -15.96 -19.97
CA LYS A 145 -0.30 -15.39 -20.56
C LYS A 145 -1.60 -15.94 -19.99
N GLN A 146 -1.64 -17.21 -19.60
CA GLN A 146 -2.85 -17.84 -19.03
C GLN A 146 -3.12 -17.32 -17.62
N ILE A 147 -2.06 -17.18 -16.80
CA ILE A 147 -2.16 -16.62 -15.45
C ILE A 147 -2.60 -15.14 -15.52
N LEU A 148 -2.01 -14.37 -16.43
CA LEU A 148 -2.44 -12.99 -16.68
C LEU A 148 -3.90 -12.91 -17.16
N GLY A 149 -4.32 -13.81 -18.04
CA GLY A 149 -5.70 -13.91 -18.50
C GLY A 149 -6.68 -14.18 -17.36
N ALA A 150 -6.37 -15.13 -16.48
CA ALA A 150 -7.17 -15.43 -15.29
C ALA A 150 -7.21 -14.26 -14.30
N ALA A 151 -6.08 -13.59 -14.08
CA ALA A 151 -6.00 -12.42 -13.21
C ALA A 151 -6.83 -11.25 -13.76
N ARG A 152 -6.76 -10.97 -15.07
CA ARG A 152 -7.59 -9.95 -15.74
C ARG A 152 -9.07 -10.28 -15.72
N TRP A 153 -9.43 -11.56 -15.89
CA TRP A 153 -10.81 -12.00 -15.77
C TRP A 153 -11.35 -11.80 -14.34
N LEU A 154 -10.56 -12.19 -13.33
CA LEU A 154 -10.90 -12.01 -11.92
C LEU A 154 -11.04 -10.52 -11.56
N GLU A 155 -10.13 -9.70 -12.07
CA GLU A 155 -10.16 -8.25 -11.94
C GLU A 155 -11.46 -7.68 -12.51
N ARG A 156 -11.78 -7.98 -13.77
CA ARG A 156 -13.00 -7.52 -14.44
C ARG A 156 -14.25 -7.96 -13.68
N LEU A 157 -14.31 -9.23 -13.30
CA LEU A 157 -15.44 -9.78 -12.55
C LEU A 157 -15.65 -9.05 -11.22
N SER A 158 -14.57 -8.75 -10.49
CA SER A 158 -14.64 -8.03 -9.22
C SER A 158 -15.21 -6.62 -9.40
N TYR A 159 -14.84 -5.93 -10.49
CA TYR A 159 -15.38 -4.60 -10.80
C TYR A 159 -16.86 -4.67 -11.19
N GLU A 160 -17.25 -5.59 -12.07
CA GLU A 160 -18.64 -5.73 -12.55
C GLU A 160 -19.62 -6.12 -11.43
N ARG A 161 -19.14 -6.86 -10.41
CA ARG A 161 -19.93 -7.31 -9.26
C ARG A 161 -20.01 -6.29 -8.11
N SER A 162 -19.24 -5.22 -8.19
CA SER A 162 -19.28 -4.12 -7.21
C SER A 162 -20.34 -3.08 -7.57
N ASP A 163 -20.97 -2.50 -6.55
CA ASP A 163 -21.93 -1.41 -6.75
C ASP A 163 -21.20 -0.07 -6.92
N ALA A 164 -20.07 0.09 -6.24
CA ALA A 164 -19.14 1.19 -6.40
C ALA A 164 -17.70 0.68 -6.41
N VAL A 165 -16.87 1.26 -7.26
CA VAL A 165 -15.43 1.01 -7.34
C VAL A 165 -14.72 2.33 -7.06
N VAL A 166 -13.97 2.37 -5.97
CA VAL A 166 -13.20 3.55 -5.55
C VAL A 166 -11.77 3.41 -6.03
N LEU A 167 -11.28 4.44 -6.73
CA LEU A 167 -9.99 4.52 -7.37
C LEU A 167 -9.24 5.76 -6.87
N LEU A 168 -7.91 5.72 -6.87
CA LEU A 168 -7.09 6.78 -6.27
C LEU A 168 -6.81 7.96 -7.20
N SER A 169 -6.94 7.80 -8.52
CA SER A 169 -6.68 8.85 -9.51
C SER A 169 -7.56 8.72 -10.75
N LEU A 170 -7.56 9.76 -11.57
CA LEU A 170 -8.21 9.75 -12.88
C LEU A 170 -7.56 8.71 -13.82
N ASP A 171 -6.24 8.52 -13.76
CA ASP A 171 -5.54 7.55 -14.62
C ASP A 171 -5.93 6.12 -14.28
N LEU A 172 -6.02 5.79 -12.99
CA LEU A 172 -6.52 4.48 -12.55
C LEU A 172 -7.97 4.29 -13.01
N LYS A 173 -8.80 5.34 -12.92
CA LYS A 173 -10.18 5.29 -13.43
C LYS A 173 -10.22 5.05 -14.93
N GLN A 174 -9.38 5.72 -15.72
CA GLN A 174 -9.31 5.52 -17.16
C GLN A 174 -8.83 4.11 -17.51
N ASN A 175 -7.81 3.60 -16.83
CA ASN A 175 -7.31 2.22 -16.99
C ASN A 175 -8.44 1.20 -16.72
N VAL A 176 -9.16 1.33 -15.60
CA VAL A 176 -10.26 0.43 -15.26
C VAL A 176 -11.45 0.59 -16.22
N ALA A 177 -11.79 1.82 -16.60
CA ALA A 177 -12.87 2.09 -17.56
C ALA A 177 -12.60 1.44 -18.93
N ALA A 178 -11.34 1.45 -19.40
CA ALA A 178 -10.94 0.82 -20.65
C ALA A 178 -11.11 -0.71 -20.67
N LYS A 179 -11.18 -1.33 -19.49
CA LYS A 179 -11.38 -2.79 -19.31
C LYS A 179 -12.84 -3.19 -19.15
N LEU A 180 -13.75 -2.22 -19.03
CA LEU A 180 -15.16 -2.44 -18.71
C LEU A 180 -16.08 -1.90 -19.80
N SER A 181 -17.25 -2.53 -19.92
CA SER A 181 -18.35 -1.96 -20.70
C SER A 181 -18.80 -0.62 -20.11
N THR A 182 -19.15 0.33 -20.98
CA THR A 182 -19.58 1.69 -20.61
C THR A 182 -20.72 1.74 -19.60
N LYS A 183 -21.58 0.72 -19.57
CA LYS A 183 -22.68 0.60 -18.59
C LYS A 183 -22.22 0.56 -17.13
N PHE A 184 -20.94 0.25 -16.86
CA PHE A 184 -20.37 0.21 -15.51
C PHE A 184 -19.61 1.47 -15.13
N HIS A 185 -19.39 2.40 -16.06
CA HIS A 185 -18.54 3.58 -15.83
C HIS A 185 -19.09 4.52 -14.75
N ASN A 186 -20.41 4.56 -14.56
CA ASN A 186 -21.06 5.34 -13.51
C ASN A 186 -20.78 4.84 -12.08
N ARG A 187 -20.22 3.62 -11.93
CA ARG A 187 -19.80 3.04 -10.64
C ARG A 187 -18.35 3.36 -10.29
N LEU A 188 -17.61 4.04 -11.18
CA LEU A 188 -16.19 4.34 -10.98
C LEU A 188 -16.03 5.72 -10.35
N HIS A 189 -15.61 5.74 -9.08
CA HIS A 189 -15.45 6.95 -8.28
C HIS A 189 -13.97 7.18 -7.99
N VAL A 190 -13.50 8.42 -8.19
CA VAL A 190 -12.14 8.81 -7.79
C VAL A 190 -12.22 9.43 -6.41
N ILE A 191 -11.63 8.76 -5.42
CA ILE A 191 -11.46 9.26 -4.07
C ILE A 191 -9.99 9.03 -3.72
N PRO A 192 -9.14 10.09 -3.77
CA PRO A 192 -7.74 9.98 -3.43
C PRO A 192 -7.53 9.51 -1.99
N ASN A 193 -6.38 8.90 -1.72
CA ASN A 193 -5.98 8.62 -0.35
C ASN A 193 -5.74 9.92 0.41
N PHE A 194 -5.74 9.81 1.74
CA PHE A 194 -5.58 10.92 2.66
C PHE A 194 -4.39 10.67 3.59
N VAL A 195 -4.05 11.71 4.36
CA VAL A 195 -3.03 11.69 5.39
C VAL A 195 -3.57 12.35 6.64
N ASP A 196 -3.05 11.96 7.81
CA ASP A 196 -3.36 12.62 9.06
C ASP A 196 -2.57 13.93 9.16
N THR A 197 -3.24 15.04 8.84
CA THR A 197 -2.66 16.40 8.88
C THR A 197 -2.48 16.94 10.30
N SER A 198 -2.97 16.24 11.32
CA SER A 198 -2.68 16.56 12.73
C SER A 198 -1.41 15.86 13.22
N ALA A 199 -1.10 14.69 12.67
CA ALA A 199 0.10 13.93 13.00
C ALA A 199 1.32 14.34 12.15
N ILE A 200 1.10 14.79 10.91
CA ILE A 200 2.16 15.27 10.02
C ILE A 200 1.94 16.74 9.73
N VAL A 201 2.75 17.57 10.37
CA VAL A 201 2.65 19.03 10.30
C VAL A 201 3.95 19.62 9.76
N PRO A 202 3.90 20.82 9.15
CA PRO A 202 5.11 21.57 8.84
C PRO A 202 5.94 21.82 10.10
N GLY A 203 7.24 21.61 9.99
CA GLY A 203 8.20 21.83 11.07
C GLY A 203 9.50 22.41 10.54
N ASP A 204 10.34 22.93 11.44
CA ASP A 204 11.69 23.40 11.10
C ASP A 204 12.54 22.26 10.52
N ARG A 205 13.47 22.60 9.61
CA ARG A 205 14.34 21.59 8.98
C ARG A 205 15.45 21.08 9.91
N MET A 206 15.84 21.87 10.92
CA MET A 206 16.96 21.62 11.84
C MET A 206 16.52 20.72 13.01
N THR A 207 15.96 19.56 12.65
CA THR A 207 15.42 18.55 13.56
C THR A 207 16.53 17.84 14.35
N SER A 208 16.17 17.10 15.40
CA SER A 208 17.09 16.15 16.05
C SER A 208 17.50 15.03 15.10
N TYR A 209 16.55 14.52 14.31
CA TYR A 209 16.82 13.46 13.33
C TYR A 209 17.89 13.85 12.30
N ARG A 210 17.87 15.08 11.83
CA ARG A 210 18.91 15.62 10.94
C ARG A 210 20.31 15.60 11.58
N ARG A 211 20.40 15.95 12.87
CA ARG A 211 21.65 15.87 13.65
C ARG A 211 22.09 14.42 13.87
N GLU A 212 21.17 13.49 14.10
CA GLU A 212 21.46 12.06 14.20
C GLU A 212 22.06 11.49 12.91
N LEU A 213 21.66 12.02 11.75
CA LEU A 213 22.26 11.65 10.45
C LEU A 213 23.68 12.21 10.24
N GLY A 214 24.14 13.10 11.13
CA GLY A 214 25.41 13.81 10.97
C GLY A 214 25.41 14.79 9.80
N ILE A 215 24.23 15.29 9.40
CA ILE A 215 24.08 16.24 8.31
C ILE A 215 23.72 17.59 8.91
N ASP A 216 24.67 18.52 8.94
CA ASP A 216 24.50 19.86 9.50
C ASP A 216 23.61 20.75 8.59
N ASP A 217 24.11 21.86 8.04
CA ASP A 217 23.30 22.81 7.27
C ASP A 217 23.11 22.45 5.79
N ARG A 218 23.76 21.37 5.31
CA ARG A 218 23.70 20.92 3.90
C ARG A 218 22.26 20.67 3.44
N VAL A 219 21.93 21.08 2.22
CA VAL A 219 20.61 20.75 1.64
C VAL A 219 20.43 19.23 1.59
N ILE A 220 19.31 18.74 2.12
CA ILE A 220 18.93 17.32 2.11
C ILE A 220 17.90 17.07 1.02
N VAL A 221 18.26 16.22 0.06
CA VAL A 221 17.31 15.57 -0.84
C VAL A 221 16.94 14.21 -0.24
N MET A 222 15.68 14.04 0.15
CA MET A 222 15.21 12.87 0.89
C MET A 222 14.32 11.97 0.06
N TYR A 223 14.60 10.67 0.10
CA TYR A 223 13.66 9.60 -0.22
C TYR A 223 13.29 8.88 1.08
N ALA A 224 12.01 8.89 1.47
CA ALA A 224 11.54 8.24 2.70
C ALA A 224 10.49 7.14 2.44
N GLY A 225 10.87 5.87 2.56
CA GLY A 225 9.97 4.73 2.53
C GLY A 225 10.57 3.47 1.91
N ASN A 226 9.73 2.61 1.34
CA ASN A 226 10.17 1.31 0.81
C ASN A 226 11.22 1.43 -0.29
N VAL A 227 12.40 0.84 -0.10
CA VAL A 227 13.52 0.82 -1.04
C VAL A 227 13.37 -0.38 -1.97
N GLY A 228 12.39 -0.30 -2.87
CA GLY A 228 11.99 -1.38 -3.77
C GLY A 228 12.37 -1.15 -5.23
N PHE A 229 12.40 -2.21 -6.02
CA PHE A 229 12.78 -2.17 -7.44
C PHE A 229 11.80 -1.42 -8.36
N SER A 230 10.60 -1.10 -7.89
CA SER A 230 9.64 -0.25 -8.61
C SER A 230 10.04 1.22 -8.60
N GLN A 231 10.95 1.62 -7.71
CA GLN A 231 11.41 2.98 -7.55
C GLN A 231 12.73 3.13 -8.29
N SER A 232 12.83 4.12 -9.17
CA SER A 232 14.05 4.43 -9.94
C SER A 232 15.10 5.13 -9.07
N LEU A 233 15.53 4.50 -7.97
CA LEU A 233 16.47 5.07 -7.01
C LEU A 233 17.89 5.22 -7.55
N GLU A 234 18.20 4.54 -8.66
CA GLU A 234 19.41 4.74 -9.44
C GLU A 234 19.50 6.19 -9.96
N LEU A 235 18.37 6.85 -10.23
CA LEU A 235 18.33 8.28 -10.58
C LEU A 235 18.78 9.17 -9.43
N VAL A 236 18.49 8.76 -8.19
CA VAL A 236 18.93 9.49 -6.98
C VAL A 236 20.45 9.38 -6.84
N LEU A 237 21.03 8.20 -7.12
CA LEU A 237 22.49 8.04 -7.12
C LEU A 237 23.17 8.80 -8.25
N ALA A 238 22.56 8.85 -9.43
CA ALA A 238 23.04 9.67 -10.55
C ALA A 238 23.02 11.17 -10.20
N ALA A 239 21.96 11.64 -9.55
CA ALA A 239 21.86 13.02 -9.05
C ALA A 239 22.91 13.31 -7.96
N ALA A 240 23.15 12.34 -7.06
CA ALA A 240 24.16 12.46 -6.01
C ALA A 240 25.57 12.67 -6.57
N ARG A 241 25.94 11.91 -7.62
CA ARG A 241 27.20 12.10 -8.36
C ARG A 241 27.34 13.48 -8.98
N ALA A 242 26.26 14.01 -9.52
CA ALA A 242 26.27 15.32 -10.19
C ALA A 242 26.29 16.50 -9.20
N MET A 243 25.93 16.28 -7.94
CA MET A 243 25.73 17.34 -6.94
C MET A 243 26.39 16.98 -5.58
N PRO A 244 27.73 16.87 -5.51
CA PRO A 244 28.45 16.42 -4.32
C PRO A 244 28.21 17.29 -3.07
N GLN A 245 27.85 18.56 -3.25
CA GLN A 245 27.53 19.50 -2.17
C GLN A 245 26.19 19.20 -1.47
N ILE A 246 25.27 18.48 -2.11
CA ILE A 246 23.94 18.13 -1.58
C ILE A 246 23.99 16.78 -0.89
N ALA A 247 23.33 16.64 0.27
CA ALA A 247 23.21 15.36 0.95
C ALA A 247 21.97 14.61 0.43
N PHE A 248 22.15 13.38 -0.02
CA PHE A 248 21.06 12.52 -0.48
C PHE A 248 20.76 11.46 0.56
N VAL A 249 19.57 11.50 1.16
CA VAL A 249 19.17 10.58 2.22
C VAL A 249 18.16 9.58 1.69
N ILE A 250 18.51 8.28 1.72
CA ILE A 250 17.61 7.17 1.45
C ILE A 250 17.18 6.57 2.79
N ASN A 251 16.04 7.03 3.31
CA ASN A 251 15.46 6.61 4.58
C ASN A 251 14.44 5.48 4.38
N GLY A 252 14.82 4.25 4.71
CA GLY A 252 13.95 3.09 4.70
C GLY A 252 14.67 1.85 4.21
N ASP A 253 13.94 0.75 4.13
CA ASP A 253 14.50 -0.54 3.75
C ASP A 253 13.68 -1.22 2.66
N GLY A 254 14.26 -2.23 2.02
CA GLY A 254 13.62 -2.98 0.95
C GLY A 254 14.62 -3.75 0.09
N ALA A 255 14.08 -4.48 -0.88
CA ALA A 255 14.85 -5.44 -1.66
C ALA A 255 15.98 -4.82 -2.51
N ALA A 256 15.91 -3.52 -2.82
CA ALA A 256 16.92 -2.81 -3.60
C ALA A 256 18.00 -2.11 -2.75
N ARG A 257 17.87 -2.06 -1.41
CA ARG A 257 18.79 -1.30 -0.54
C ARG A 257 20.24 -1.77 -0.69
N LYS A 258 20.46 -3.09 -0.63
CA LYS A 258 21.80 -3.67 -0.71
C LYS A 258 22.50 -3.33 -2.04
N SER A 259 21.80 -3.45 -3.18
CA SER A 259 22.38 -3.13 -4.49
C SER A 259 22.76 -1.65 -4.61
N LEU A 260 21.94 -0.74 -4.05
CA LEU A 260 22.26 0.69 -4.04
C LEU A 260 23.48 0.99 -3.16
N GLN A 261 23.60 0.34 -2.00
CA GLN A 261 24.78 0.48 -1.13
C GLN A 261 26.06 -0.05 -1.80
N ASP A 262 25.97 -1.17 -2.51
CA ASP A 262 27.09 -1.74 -3.26
C ASP A 262 27.51 -0.81 -4.41
N GLU A 263 26.54 -0.19 -5.11
CA GLU A 263 26.82 0.81 -6.17
C GLU A 263 27.51 2.07 -5.61
N VAL A 264 27.01 2.61 -4.50
CA VAL A 264 27.62 3.78 -3.82
C VAL A 264 29.09 3.50 -3.46
N LYS A 265 29.38 2.32 -2.92
CA LYS A 265 30.76 1.90 -2.61
C LYS A 265 31.64 1.73 -3.84
N ALA A 266 31.07 1.24 -4.93
CA ALA A 266 31.81 1.01 -6.18
C ALA A 266 32.10 2.30 -6.97
N THR A 267 31.33 3.36 -6.73
CA THR A 267 31.39 4.62 -7.50
C THR A 267 31.93 5.81 -6.69
N ASP A 268 32.43 5.55 -5.47
CA ASP A 268 33.01 6.53 -4.55
C ASP A 268 32.12 7.76 -4.30
N ILE A 269 30.81 7.52 -4.17
CA ILE A 269 29.82 8.56 -3.85
C ILE A 269 29.80 8.75 -2.33
N ASP A 270 30.24 9.90 -1.83
CA ASP A 270 30.38 10.19 -0.40
C ASP A 270 29.18 10.93 0.21
N ASN A 271 28.29 11.47 -0.62
CA ASN A 271 27.15 12.30 -0.21
C ASN A 271 25.81 11.56 -0.14
N VAL A 272 25.81 10.23 -0.17
CA VAL A 272 24.61 9.38 -0.03
C VAL A 272 24.57 8.72 1.35
N TYR A 273 23.49 9.00 2.09
CA TYR A 273 23.27 8.52 3.44
C TYR A 273 22.10 7.54 3.44
N PHE A 274 22.32 6.35 4.00
CA PHE A 274 21.29 5.34 4.15
C PHE A 274 20.82 5.29 5.61
N ALA A 275 19.54 5.53 5.83
CA ALA A 275 18.92 5.39 7.14
C ALA A 275 17.84 4.30 7.13
N ASP A 276 17.60 3.68 8.28
CA ASP A 276 16.58 2.64 8.42
C ASP A 276 15.19 3.23 8.64
N TYR A 277 14.17 2.37 8.64
CA TYR A 277 12.81 2.77 9.02
C TYR A 277 12.78 3.38 10.42
N GLN A 278 12.09 4.51 10.54
CA GLN A 278 11.87 5.17 11.83
C GLN A 278 10.50 4.79 12.41
N PRO A 279 10.32 4.90 13.75
CA PRO A 279 9.01 4.83 14.39
C PRO A 279 8.02 5.81 13.74
N ILE A 280 6.74 5.44 13.68
CA ILE A 280 5.71 6.24 12.99
C ILE A 280 5.52 7.61 13.65
N GLU A 281 5.78 7.70 14.95
CA GLU A 281 5.72 8.89 15.77
C GLU A 281 6.77 9.92 15.35
N ARG A 282 7.88 9.48 14.75
CA ARG A 282 8.93 10.35 14.20
C ARG A 282 8.68 10.76 12.76
N LEU A 283 7.61 10.29 12.11
CA LEU A 283 7.41 10.52 10.68
C LEU A 283 7.40 12.01 10.31
N SER A 284 6.72 12.86 11.11
CA SER A 284 6.72 14.31 10.88
C SER A 284 8.12 14.92 10.97
N GLU A 285 8.92 14.47 11.94
CA GLU A 285 10.31 14.92 12.13
C GLU A 285 11.21 14.49 10.96
N VAL A 286 11.10 13.22 10.54
CA VAL A 286 11.85 12.67 9.40
C VAL A 286 11.54 13.49 8.14
N LEU A 287 10.26 13.73 7.85
CA LEU A 287 9.85 14.49 6.67
C LEU A 287 10.32 15.95 6.75
N ALA A 288 10.22 16.58 7.92
CA ALA A 288 10.73 17.95 8.12
C ALA A 288 12.25 18.05 7.93
N SER A 289 13.00 16.98 8.20
CA SER A 289 14.46 16.98 8.03
C SER A 289 14.90 17.15 6.57
N GLY A 290 14.06 16.69 5.62
CA GLY A 290 14.30 16.85 4.19
C GLY A 290 13.98 18.26 3.69
N ASP A 291 14.94 18.88 2.99
CA ASP A 291 14.74 20.17 2.34
C ASP A 291 13.92 19.99 1.05
N ILE A 292 14.20 18.93 0.28
CA ILE A 292 13.47 18.52 -0.92
C ILE A 292 13.21 17.03 -0.81
N HIS A 293 12.02 16.58 -1.18
CA HIS A 293 11.71 15.15 -1.25
C HIS A 293 11.59 14.67 -2.69
N VAL A 294 12.03 13.45 -2.94
CA VAL A 294 11.93 12.81 -4.26
C VAL A 294 10.92 11.68 -4.27
N VAL A 295 10.13 11.61 -5.34
CA VAL A 295 9.20 10.52 -5.62
C VAL A 295 9.52 9.93 -6.99
N PRO A 296 10.58 9.11 -7.09
CA PRO A 296 10.92 8.42 -8.33
C PRO A 296 10.09 7.14 -8.48
N LEU A 297 9.58 6.93 -9.70
CA LEU A 297 8.88 5.72 -10.11
C LEU A 297 9.45 5.24 -11.45
N LYS A 298 9.49 3.93 -11.66
CA LYS A 298 9.87 3.37 -12.97
C LYS A 298 8.81 3.68 -14.02
N THR A 299 9.28 3.89 -15.24
CA THR A 299 8.43 4.14 -16.41
C THR A 299 7.39 3.05 -16.60
N GLY A 300 6.17 3.45 -16.93
CA GLY A 300 4.99 2.60 -17.12
C GLY A 300 4.11 2.41 -15.89
N LEU A 301 4.62 2.70 -14.68
CA LEU A 301 3.92 2.38 -13.43
C LEU A 301 2.93 3.45 -12.96
N ALA A 302 2.94 4.66 -13.54
CA ALA A 302 2.08 5.76 -13.08
C ALA A 302 0.57 5.45 -13.26
N SER A 303 0.23 4.68 -14.30
CA SER A 303 -1.14 4.30 -14.62
C SER A 303 -1.72 3.19 -13.73
N VAL A 304 -0.92 2.59 -12.85
CA VAL A 304 -1.29 1.38 -12.07
C VAL A 304 -1.13 1.53 -10.56
N SER A 305 -0.54 2.63 -10.08
CA SER A 305 -0.36 2.92 -8.64
C SER A 305 -0.21 4.42 -8.39
N VAL A 306 -0.67 4.89 -7.22
CA VAL A 306 -0.48 6.28 -6.78
C VAL A 306 0.55 6.34 -5.64
N PRO A 307 1.64 7.11 -5.77
CA PRO A 307 2.67 7.20 -4.72
C PRO A 307 2.15 7.82 -3.41
N SER A 308 1.78 6.97 -2.44
CA SER A 308 1.16 7.41 -1.18
C SER A 308 2.01 8.36 -0.34
N LYS A 309 3.34 8.34 -0.51
CA LYS A 309 4.28 9.21 0.23
C LYS A 309 4.07 10.70 -0.09
N MET A 310 3.58 11.00 -1.29
CA MET A 310 3.37 12.38 -1.74
C MET A 310 2.46 13.14 -0.77
N TYR A 311 1.38 12.51 -0.29
CA TYR A 311 0.46 13.13 0.67
C TYR A 311 1.17 13.51 1.98
N SER A 312 2.02 12.63 2.52
CA SER A 312 2.79 12.90 3.74
C SER A 312 3.80 14.03 3.56
N ILE A 313 4.50 14.05 2.42
CA ILE A 313 5.46 15.12 2.12
C ILE A 313 4.75 16.48 2.03
N LEU A 314 3.62 16.53 1.31
CA LEU A 314 2.83 17.76 1.18
C LEU A 314 2.25 18.21 2.53
N SER A 315 1.80 17.28 3.37
CA SER A 315 1.34 17.58 4.74
C SER A 315 2.44 18.17 5.62
N ALA A 316 3.69 17.71 5.45
CA ALA A 316 4.86 18.27 6.12
C ALA A 316 5.31 19.63 5.54
N GLY A 317 4.59 20.17 4.56
CA GLY A 317 4.90 21.45 3.91
C GLY A 317 6.21 21.43 3.11
N ARG A 318 6.61 20.27 2.58
CA ARG A 318 7.90 20.11 1.88
C ARG A 318 7.75 20.05 0.36
N PRO A 319 8.70 20.63 -0.38
CA PRO A 319 8.71 20.56 -1.84
C PRO A 319 8.99 19.13 -2.32
N VAL A 320 8.34 18.76 -3.42
CA VAL A 320 8.42 17.42 -4.04
C VAL A 320 8.98 17.54 -5.45
N VAL A 321 9.96 16.69 -5.79
CA VAL A 321 10.36 16.40 -7.16
C VAL A 321 9.89 14.99 -7.50
N ALA A 322 8.88 14.90 -8.36
CA ALA A 322 8.36 13.62 -8.85
C ALA A 322 8.99 13.27 -10.20
N ALA A 323 9.55 12.07 -10.31
CA ALA A 323 9.99 11.50 -11.59
C ALA A 323 9.05 10.34 -11.92
N ILE A 324 7.98 10.66 -12.66
CA ILE A 324 6.86 9.79 -13.02
C ILE A 324 6.53 9.95 -14.51
N ASP A 325 5.77 9.03 -15.09
CA ASP A 325 5.31 9.16 -16.49
C ASP A 325 4.43 10.40 -16.66
N SER A 326 4.51 11.01 -17.84
CA SER A 326 3.68 12.14 -18.29
C SER A 326 2.33 11.69 -18.84
#